data_AF-A0A7D9JL67-F1
#
_entry.id   AF-A0A7D9JL67-F1
#
_cell.length_a   1.000
_cell.length_b   1.000
_cell.length_c   1.000
_cell.angle_alpha   90.00
_cell.angle_beta   90.00
_cell.angle_gamma   90.00
#
_symmetry.space_group_name_H-M   'P 1'
#
loop_
_entity.id
_entity.type
_entity.pdbx_description
1 polymer ?
#
loop_
_entity_poly.entity_id
_entity_poly.type
_entity_poly.pdbx_seq_one_letter_code
_entity_poly.pdbx_strand_id
1 'polypeptide(L)'
;MLDKDDCGKAKTCYSRPASCSSSQDCEYLLKYSVSGQDVMFELSSSKYQWIAVGFNPNKGSMAGGESLACETYGSKVVLRHYNMPKKERPDPSSETKATLLSSNMTGNILTCK
;
A
#
# COMPACT_ATOMS: atom_id res chain seq x y z
N MET A 1 7.37 9.18 8.01
CA MET A 1 8.03 8.60 6.82
C MET A 1 8.42 7.16 7.16
N LEU A 2 8.56 6.30 6.16
CA LEU A 2 8.98 4.91 6.33
C LEU A 2 10.43 4.71 5.84
N ASP A 3 11.19 3.87 6.53
CA ASP A 3 12.52 3.37 6.14
C ASP A 3 12.52 1.84 6.02
N LYS A 4 13.66 1.26 5.62
CA LYS A 4 13.85 -0.20 5.45
C LYS A 4 14.63 -0.85 6.60
N ASP A 5 14.81 -0.20 7.75
CA ASP A 5 15.73 -0.69 8.79
C ASP A 5 15.29 -2.01 9.45
N ASP A 6 13.98 -2.26 9.46
CA ASP A 6 13.34 -3.48 9.98
C ASP A 6 13.07 -4.54 8.91
N CYS A 7 13.43 -4.28 7.65
CA CYS A 7 13.25 -5.20 6.53
C CYS A 7 14.18 -6.42 6.65
N GLY A 8 13.61 -7.62 6.49
CA GLY A 8 14.33 -8.89 6.67
C GLY A 8 14.61 -9.24 8.14
N LYS A 9 14.15 -8.40 9.08
CA LYS A 9 14.21 -8.65 10.52
C LYS A 9 12.80 -8.91 11.05
N ALA A 10 12.04 -7.84 11.30
CA ALA A 10 10.69 -7.90 11.83
C ALA A 10 9.62 -7.77 10.74
N LYS A 11 9.98 -7.22 9.57
CA LYS A 11 9.06 -6.99 8.46
C LYS A 11 9.57 -7.57 7.16
N THR A 12 8.65 -8.04 6.34
CA THR A 12 8.92 -8.32 4.93
C THR A 12 8.68 -7.06 4.12
N CYS A 13 9.54 -6.79 3.14
CA CYS A 13 9.50 -5.54 2.40
C CYS A 13 9.65 -5.75 0.90
N TYR A 14 9.06 -4.82 0.15
CA TYR A 14 9.28 -4.63 -1.28
C TYR A 14 9.56 -3.15 -1.53
N SER A 15 10.54 -2.84 -2.38
CA SER A 15 10.82 -1.45 -2.75
C SER A 15 11.20 -1.30 -4.21
N ARG A 16 10.92 -0.12 -4.78
CA ARG A 16 11.36 0.27 -6.11
C ARG A 16 11.90 1.71 -6.07
N PRO A 17 13.14 1.96 -6.54
CA PRO A 17 14.12 0.96 -6.95
C PRO A 17 14.49 0.03 -5.78
N ALA A 18 15.02 -1.17 -6.07
CA ALA A 18 15.38 -2.11 -5.00
C ALA A 18 16.48 -1.54 -4.07
N SER A 19 17.33 -0.67 -4.61
CA SER A 19 18.44 -0.01 -3.92
C SER A 19 18.04 1.16 -3.02
N CYS A 20 16.80 1.66 -3.10
CA CYS A 20 16.37 2.74 -2.20
C CYS A 20 16.34 2.27 -0.74
N SER A 21 16.36 3.23 0.18
CA SER A 21 16.48 3.02 1.62
C SER A 21 15.23 3.47 2.40
N SER A 22 14.47 4.43 1.88
CA SER A 22 13.39 5.10 2.60
C SER A 22 12.32 5.69 1.68
N SER A 23 11.28 6.27 2.27
CA SER A 23 10.23 6.99 1.53
C SER A 23 10.74 8.18 0.72
N GLN A 24 11.93 8.70 1.04
CA GLN A 24 12.53 9.85 0.34
C GLN A 24 13.10 9.48 -1.02
N ASP A 25 13.65 8.27 -1.16
CA ASP A 25 14.37 7.79 -2.33
C ASP A 25 13.69 6.58 -2.99
N CYS A 26 12.68 5.99 -2.37
CA CYS A 26 11.83 4.96 -2.97
C CYS A 26 10.66 5.59 -3.74
N GLU A 27 10.48 5.18 -5.01
CA GLU A 27 9.22 5.41 -5.75
C GLU A 27 8.06 4.68 -5.06
N TYR A 28 8.32 3.45 -4.64
CA TYR A 28 7.37 2.62 -3.89
C TYR A 28 8.10 1.89 -2.77
N LEU A 29 7.51 1.86 -1.59
CA LEU A 29 7.95 1.06 -0.45
C LEU A 29 6.72 0.42 0.20
N LEU A 30 6.72 -0.91 0.23
CA LEU A 30 5.77 -1.75 0.94
C LEU A 30 6.54 -2.44 2.06
N LYS A 31 6.00 -2.40 3.27
CA LYS A 31 6.44 -3.21 4.39
C LYS A 31 5.22 -3.91 4.98
N TYR A 32 5.36 -5.16 5.39
CA TYR A 32 4.29 -5.83 6.11
C TYR A 32 4.82 -6.77 7.19
N SER A 33 3.99 -6.98 8.20
CA SER A 33 4.20 -7.98 9.24
C SER A 33 2.87 -8.63 9.62
N VAL A 34 2.94 -9.85 10.13
CA VAL A 34 1.78 -10.58 10.67
C VAL A 34 1.78 -10.43 12.18
N SER A 35 0.62 -10.11 12.75
CA SER A 35 0.41 -10.00 14.20
C SER A 35 -0.88 -10.71 14.58
N GLY A 36 -0.77 -11.94 15.09
CA GLY A 36 -1.93 -12.77 15.38
C GLY A 36 -2.69 -13.13 14.09
N GLN A 37 -3.94 -12.70 13.98
CA GLN A 37 -4.79 -12.91 12.79
C GLN A 37 -4.74 -11.72 11.80
N ASP A 38 -4.04 -10.65 12.17
CA ASP A 38 -3.98 -9.42 11.38
C ASP A 38 -2.68 -9.33 10.58
N VAL A 39 -2.77 -8.69 9.41
CA VAL A 39 -1.61 -8.28 8.62
C VAL A 39 -1.54 -6.77 8.63
N MET A 40 -0.42 -6.23 9.11
CA MET A 40 -0.16 -4.80 9.16
C MET A 40 0.65 -4.39 7.94
N PHE A 41 0.08 -3.53 7.11
CA PHE A 41 0.75 -2.97 5.93
C PHE A 41 1.24 -1.56 6.20
N GLU A 42 2.42 -1.23 5.71
CA GLU A 42 2.94 0.13 5.69
C GLU A 42 3.34 0.43 4.24
N LEU A 43 2.71 1.45 3.66
CA LEU A 43 2.85 1.82 2.25
C LEU A 43 3.42 3.23 2.14
N SER A 44 4.36 3.43 1.21
CA SER A 44 4.84 4.74 0.82
C SER A 44 5.03 4.87 -0.68
N SER A 45 4.60 6.01 -1.24
CA SER A 45 4.85 6.41 -2.63
C SER A 45 5.35 7.85 -2.66
N SER A 46 6.44 8.10 -3.37
CA SER A 46 6.97 9.45 -3.63
C SER A 46 6.57 9.98 -5.02
N LYS A 47 5.96 9.14 -5.85
CA LYS A 47 5.73 9.40 -7.28
C LYS A 47 4.28 9.73 -7.59
N TYR A 48 3.36 9.09 -6.87
CA TYR A 48 1.93 9.20 -7.11
C TYR A 48 1.20 9.53 -5.83
N GLN A 49 0.10 10.27 -6.01
CA GLN A 49 -0.92 10.58 -5.02
C GLN A 49 -1.74 9.37 -4.55
N TRP A 50 -1.28 8.16 -4.87
CA TRP A 50 -1.85 6.91 -4.39
C TRP A 50 -0.79 5.81 -4.36
N ILE A 51 -1.04 4.78 -3.55
CA ILE A 51 -0.30 3.52 -3.53
C ILE A 51 -1.24 2.39 -3.12
N ALA A 52 -1.07 1.20 -3.69
CA ALA A 52 -1.94 0.08 -3.39
C ALA A 52 -1.17 -1.23 -3.24
N VAL A 53 -1.76 -2.16 -2.47
CA VAL A 53 -1.35 -3.55 -2.39
C VAL A 53 -2.50 -4.43 -2.90
N GLY A 54 -2.17 -5.33 -3.84
CA GLY A 54 -3.14 -6.23 -4.46
C GLY A 54 -2.98 -7.66 -3.97
N PHE A 55 -4.11 -8.33 -3.75
CA PHE A 55 -4.20 -9.72 -3.34
C PHE A 55 -4.93 -10.51 -4.42
N ASN A 56 -4.35 -11.63 -4.82
CA ASN A 56 -5.02 -12.55 -5.74
C ASN A 56 -4.66 -13.98 -5.34
N PRO A 57 -5.63 -14.81 -4.92
CA PRO A 57 -5.36 -16.15 -4.41
C PRO A 57 -5.02 -17.14 -5.52
N ASN A 58 -5.39 -16.85 -6.78
CA ASN A 58 -5.32 -17.82 -7.87
C ASN A 58 -4.09 -17.60 -8.77
N LYS A 59 -3.78 -16.34 -9.08
CA LYS A 59 -2.74 -15.97 -10.06
C LYS A 59 -2.09 -14.64 -9.69
N GLY A 60 -0.83 -14.43 -10.08
CA GLY A 60 -0.15 -13.14 -9.97
C GLY A 60 -0.67 -12.12 -10.99
N SER A 61 -1.96 -11.80 -10.97
CA SER A 61 -2.60 -10.84 -11.89
C SER A 61 -3.58 -9.92 -11.17
N MET A 62 -3.83 -8.75 -11.75
CA MET A 62 -4.83 -7.81 -11.24
C MET A 62 -6.26 -8.37 -11.37
N ALA A 63 -6.58 -9.00 -12.51
CA ALA A 63 -7.90 -9.57 -12.75
C ALA A 63 -8.16 -10.79 -11.84
N GLY A 64 -9.36 -10.85 -11.26
CA GLY A 64 -9.77 -11.86 -10.30
C GLY A 64 -9.20 -11.66 -8.89
N GLY A 65 -8.63 -10.49 -8.60
CA GLY A 65 -8.08 -10.14 -7.29
C GLY A 65 -8.85 -9.02 -6.60
N GLU A 66 -8.30 -8.55 -5.50
CA GLU A 66 -8.75 -7.40 -4.74
C GLU A 66 -7.56 -6.51 -4.36
N SER A 67 -7.82 -5.27 -3.99
CA SER A 67 -6.77 -4.30 -3.68
C SER A 67 -7.17 -3.40 -2.53
N LEU A 68 -6.20 -3.06 -1.70
CA LEU A 68 -6.28 -1.97 -0.74
C LEU A 68 -5.42 -0.83 -1.26
N ALA A 69 -6.03 0.32 -1.50
CA ALA A 69 -5.34 1.50 -1.98
C ALA A 69 -5.44 2.65 -0.97
N CYS A 70 -4.30 3.24 -0.68
CA CYS A 70 -4.21 4.54 -0.06
C CYS A 70 -4.16 5.61 -1.13
N GLU A 71 -5.06 6.58 -1.06
CA GLU A 71 -5.25 7.60 -2.09
C GLU A 71 -5.45 8.97 -1.46
N THR A 72 -4.95 10.01 -2.11
CA THR A 72 -5.27 11.38 -1.71
C THR A 72 -6.61 11.80 -2.30
N TYR A 73 -7.50 12.30 -1.45
CA TYR A 73 -8.77 12.93 -1.82
C TYR A 73 -8.79 14.36 -1.27
N GLY A 74 -8.47 15.33 -2.14
CA GLY A 74 -8.18 16.69 -1.72
C GLY A 74 -6.93 16.73 -0.83
N SER A 75 -7.06 17.27 0.39
CA SER A 75 -5.96 17.31 1.37
C SER A 75 -5.90 16.09 2.30
N LYS A 76 -6.83 15.14 2.16
CA LYS A 76 -6.92 13.96 3.01
C LYS A 76 -6.36 12.73 2.32
N VAL A 77 -5.86 11.80 3.10
CA VAL A 77 -5.55 10.44 2.63
C VAL A 77 -6.68 9.53 3.08
N VAL A 78 -7.17 8.70 2.17
CA VAL A 78 -8.23 7.73 2.41
C VAL A 78 -7.77 6.34 2.02
N LEU A 79 -8.25 5.33 2.74
CA LEU A 79 -8.11 3.93 2.37
C LEU A 79 -9.36 3.49 1.61
N ARG A 80 -9.17 2.85 0.46
CA ARG A 80 -10.23 2.26 -0.35
C ARG A 80 -9.94 0.80 -0.63
N HIS A 81 -10.99 0.00 -0.60
CA HIS A 81 -10.96 -1.38 -1.08
C HIS A 81 -11.53 -1.45 -2.49
N TYR A 82 -10.96 -2.31 -3.32
CA TYR A 82 -11.38 -2.53 -4.70
C TYR A 82 -11.47 -4.01 -5.00
N ASN A 83 -12.64 -4.46 -5.44
CA ASN A 83 -12.79 -5.72 -6.15
C ASN A 83 -12.35 -5.54 -7.61
N MET A 84 -11.45 -6.40 -8.09
CA MET A 84 -10.87 -6.31 -9.43
C MET A 84 -11.22 -7.56 -10.27
N PRO A 85 -12.50 -7.78 -10.63
CA PRO A 85 -12.92 -9.01 -11.32
C PRO A 85 -12.28 -9.15 -12.72
N LYS A 86 -11.93 -8.02 -13.35
CA LYS A 86 -11.37 -7.95 -14.70
C LYS A 86 -10.30 -6.86 -14.78
N LYS A 87 -9.55 -6.83 -15.89
CA LYS A 87 -8.46 -5.87 -16.13
C LYS A 87 -9.00 -4.52 -16.59
N GLU A 88 -9.73 -3.85 -15.72
CA GLU A 88 -10.32 -2.53 -15.93
C GLU A 88 -10.16 -1.68 -14.68
N ARG A 89 -10.52 -0.39 -14.76
CA ARG A 89 -10.56 0.47 -13.58
C ARG A 89 -11.71 0.01 -12.67
N PRO A 90 -11.44 -0.46 -11.45
CA PRO A 90 -12.48 -0.87 -10.52
C PRO A 90 -13.14 0.35 -9.85
N ASP A 91 -14.40 0.18 -9.43
CA ASP A 91 -15.06 1.10 -8.52
C ASP A 91 -14.74 0.75 -7.06
N PRO A 92 -14.68 1.73 -6.15
CA PRO A 92 -14.48 1.47 -4.73
C PRO A 92 -15.59 0.57 -4.20
N SER A 93 -15.20 -0.45 -3.44
CA SER A 93 -16.15 -1.36 -2.79
C SER A 93 -16.74 -0.72 -1.53
N SER A 94 -17.97 -1.11 -1.18
CA SER A 94 -18.67 -0.64 0.01
C SER A 94 -18.16 -1.26 1.31
N GLU A 95 -17.45 -2.39 1.21
CA GLU A 95 -16.93 -3.15 2.35
C GLU A 95 -15.40 -3.10 2.34
N THR A 96 -14.80 -2.93 3.52
CA THR A 96 -13.36 -3.11 3.73
C THR A 96 -13.14 -3.79 5.07
N LYS A 97 -12.31 -4.83 5.10
CA LYS A 97 -11.82 -5.44 6.35
C LYS A 97 -10.55 -4.80 6.87
N ALA A 98 -10.02 -3.80 6.15
CA ALA A 98 -8.85 -3.04 6.55
C ALA A 98 -9.24 -1.67 7.10
N THR A 99 -8.47 -1.23 8.09
CA THR A 99 -8.62 0.08 8.73
C THR A 99 -7.36 0.90 8.48
N LEU A 100 -7.53 2.17 8.12
CA LEU A 100 -6.41 3.11 8.05
C LEU A 100 -6.03 3.53 9.47
N LEU A 101 -4.88 3.11 9.96
CA LEU A 101 -4.38 3.42 11.30
C LEU A 101 -3.73 4.79 11.33
N SER A 102 -2.94 5.12 10.30
CA SER A 102 -2.34 6.44 10.16
C SER A 102 -1.99 6.75 8.71
N SER A 103 -1.98 8.03 8.38
CA SER A 103 -1.58 8.50 7.06
C SER A 103 -0.92 9.85 7.15
N ASN A 104 0.01 10.13 6.24
CA ASN A 104 0.63 11.43 6.11
C ASN A 104 0.95 11.73 4.65
N MET A 105 0.95 13.02 4.31
CA MET A 105 1.41 13.56 3.04
C MET A 105 2.42 14.68 3.34
N THR A 106 3.69 14.45 3.02
CA THR A 106 4.77 15.43 3.20
C THR A 106 5.43 15.69 1.86
N GLY A 107 5.22 16.88 1.30
CA GLY A 107 5.55 17.14 -0.10
C GLY A 107 4.79 16.17 -1.01
N ASN A 108 5.52 15.45 -1.87
CA ASN A 108 4.95 14.44 -2.77
C ASN A 108 4.93 13.02 -2.18
N ILE A 109 5.34 12.87 -0.91
CA ILE A 109 5.49 11.56 -0.29
C ILE A 109 4.22 11.24 0.49
N LEU A 110 3.46 10.30 -0.05
CA LEU A 110 2.31 9.67 0.58
C LEU A 110 2.78 8.50 1.44
N THR A 111 2.34 8.46 2.70
CA THR A 111 2.55 7.29 3.58
C THR A 111 1.25 6.87 4.24
N CYS A 112 1.08 5.56 4.40
CA CYS A 112 -0.05 4.93 5.04
C CYS A 112 0.35 3.74 5.88
N LYS A 113 -0.45 3.48 6.92
CA LYS A 113 -0.40 2.29 7.74
C LYS A 113 -1.82 1.88 8.13
#